data_AF-A0A3M2C9J3-F1
#
_entry.id   AF-A0A3M2C9J3-F1
#
_cell.length_a   1.000
_cell.length_b   1.000
_cell.length_c   1.000
_cell.angle_alpha   90.00
_cell.angle_beta   90.00
_cell.angle_gamma   90.00
#
_symmetry.space_group_name_H-M   'P 1'
#
loop_
_entity.id
_entity.type
_entity.pdbx_description
1 polymer ?
#
loop_
_entity_poly.entity_id
_entity_poly.type
_entity_poly.pdbx_seq_one_letter_code
_entity_poly.pdbx_strand_id
1 'polypeptide(L)'
;MLVAAPERPLDDDAFGPQMGETLRVALEFQKRHPDTLIVLTADHDTGSLSLDNQGRYATPENAPMWVSKNHTANRVVVFASGLGAHRFTGTHENTAIFAIIKDLMRFE
;
A
#
# COMPACT_ATOMS: atom_id res chain seq x y z
N MET A 1 -5.14 10.07 5.05
CA MET A 1 -6.28 9.18 4.74
C MET A 1 -5.81 8.04 3.85
N LEU A 2 -6.21 6.83 4.20
CA LEU A 2 -5.93 5.58 3.49
C LEU A 2 -7.14 5.18 2.65
N VAL A 3 -6.88 4.62 1.47
CA VAL A 3 -7.90 3.95 0.66
C VAL A 3 -7.53 2.48 0.49
N ALA A 4 -8.49 1.59 0.59
CA ALA A 4 -8.25 0.18 0.34
C ALA A 4 -7.73 -0.04 -1.08
N ALA A 5 -6.79 -0.96 -1.22
CA ALA A 5 -6.32 -1.40 -2.52
C ALA A 5 -7.49 -1.87 -3.41
N PRO A 6 -7.40 -1.68 -4.74
CA PRO A 6 -8.33 -2.32 -5.68
C PRO A 6 -8.26 -3.85 -5.51
N GLU A 7 -9.21 -4.60 -6.09
CA GLU A 7 -9.30 -6.08 -5.96
C GLU A 7 -8.13 -6.89 -6.55
N ARG A 8 -6.98 -6.24 -6.79
CA ARG A 8 -5.73 -6.88 -7.14
C ARG A 8 -5.18 -7.62 -5.89
N PRO A 9 -4.77 -8.88 -6.03
CA PRO A 9 -4.02 -9.59 -4.99
C PRO A 9 -2.74 -8.86 -4.58
N LEU A 10 -2.35 -9.00 -3.31
CA LEU A 10 -1.05 -8.52 -2.85
C LEU A 10 0.06 -9.48 -3.32
N ASP A 11 0.82 -9.05 -4.33
CA ASP A 11 1.91 -9.78 -4.99
C ASP A 11 3.21 -8.97 -4.99
N ASP A 12 4.34 -9.64 -5.18
CA ASP A 12 5.69 -9.04 -5.11
C ASP A 12 6.08 -8.24 -6.35
N ASP A 13 5.39 -8.41 -7.47
CA ASP A 13 5.61 -7.64 -8.70
C ASP A 13 4.81 -6.32 -8.75
N ALA A 14 3.94 -6.06 -7.77
CA ALA A 14 3.20 -4.79 -7.63
C ALA A 14 4.08 -3.58 -7.36
N PHE A 15 5.29 -3.79 -6.83
CA PHE A 15 6.11 -2.73 -6.27
C PHE A 15 7.51 -2.73 -6.87
N GLY A 16 8.24 -1.63 -6.64
CA GLY A 16 9.65 -1.55 -7.00
C GLY A 16 10.46 -2.69 -6.37
N PRO A 17 11.62 -3.05 -6.95
CA PRO A 17 12.30 -4.33 -6.70
C PRO A 17 12.60 -4.61 -5.22
N GLN A 18 12.98 -3.58 -4.46
CA GLN A 18 13.30 -3.73 -3.03
C GLN A 18 12.06 -4.03 -2.17
N MET A 19 10.94 -3.36 -2.47
CA MET A 19 9.67 -3.58 -1.78
C MET A 19 9.07 -4.93 -2.19
N GLY A 20 9.14 -5.26 -3.48
CA GLY A 20 8.71 -6.56 -3.99
C GLY A 20 9.42 -7.72 -3.28
N GLU A 21 10.75 -7.66 -3.19
CA GLU A 21 11.54 -8.67 -2.48
C GLU A 21 11.17 -8.78 -0.98
N THR A 22 10.93 -7.65 -0.32
CA THR A 22 10.49 -7.63 1.09
C THR A 22 9.12 -8.30 1.24
N LEU A 23 8.19 -7.95 0.35
CA LEU A 23 6.84 -8.50 0.36
C LEU A 23 6.85 -10.00 0.06
N ARG A 24 7.69 -10.45 -0.87
CA ARG A 24 7.90 -11.88 -1.16
C ARG A 24 8.28 -12.65 0.10
N VAL A 25 9.23 -12.13 0.90
CA VAL A 25 9.62 -12.77 2.17
C VAL A 25 8.44 -12.84 3.16
N ALA A 26 7.67 -11.77 3.29
CA ALA A 26 6.50 -11.74 4.17
C ALA A 26 5.40 -12.72 3.71
N LEU A 27 5.12 -12.78 2.41
CA LEU A 27 4.15 -13.70 1.82
C LEU A 27 4.60 -15.17 1.99
N GLU A 28 5.88 -15.48 1.81
CA GLU A 28 6.42 -16.83 2.06
C GLU A 28 6.40 -17.21 3.56
N PHE A 29 6.51 -16.24 4.46
CA PHE A 29 6.26 -16.47 5.88
C PHE A 29 4.78 -16.78 6.13
N GLN A 30 3.85 -15.96 5.62
CA GLN A 30 2.41 -16.18 5.76
C GLN A 30 1.96 -17.54 5.20
N LYS A 31 2.53 -17.99 4.07
CA LYS A 31 2.24 -19.34 3.51
C LYS A 31 2.57 -20.48 4.49
N ARG A 32 3.64 -20.34 5.28
CA ARG A 32 4.07 -21.33 6.29
C ARG A 32 3.40 -21.11 7.65
N HIS A 33 2.87 -19.92 7.88
CA HIS A 33 2.24 -19.48 9.13
C HIS A 33 0.89 -18.81 8.81
N PRO A 34 -0.16 -19.58 8.47
CA PRO A 34 -1.41 -19.03 7.92
C PRO A 34 -2.17 -18.12 8.89
N ASP A 35 -1.91 -18.22 10.20
CA ASP A 35 -2.37 -17.27 11.22
C ASP A 35 -1.48 -16.02 11.27
N THR A 36 -1.33 -15.38 10.10
CA THR A 36 -0.55 -14.15 9.93
C THR A 36 -1.37 -13.14 9.16
N LEU A 37 -1.45 -11.92 9.67
CA LEU A 37 -1.94 -10.76 8.93
C LEU A 37 -0.75 -9.97 8.38
N ILE A 38 -0.80 -9.63 7.09
CA ILE A 38 0.12 -8.68 6.46
C ILE A 38 -0.67 -7.41 6.17
N VAL A 39 -0.15 -6.26 6.58
CA VAL A 39 -0.66 -4.93 6.23
C VAL A 39 0.48 -4.14 5.59
N LEU A 40 0.25 -3.60 4.39
CA LEU A 40 1.21 -2.77 3.67
C LEU A 40 0.56 -1.44 3.30
N THR A 41 1.22 -0.33 3.61
CA THR A 41 0.76 1.00 3.22
C THR A 41 1.95 1.95 3.12
N ALA A 42 1.69 3.20 2.73
CA ALA A 42 2.65 4.30 2.81
C ALA A 42 2.26 5.25 3.95
N ASP A 43 3.23 6.03 4.41
CA ASP A 43 3.02 7.12 5.37
C ASP A 43 2.38 8.34 4.71
N HIS A 44 2.84 8.71 3.51
CA HIS A 44 2.28 9.79 2.69
C HIS A 44 2.68 9.69 1.21
N ASP A 45 1.97 10.43 0.35
CA ASP A 45 2.42 10.68 -1.03
C ASP A 45 3.58 11.68 -1.03
N THR A 46 4.49 11.52 -2.00
CA THR A 46 5.68 12.37 -2.14
C THR A 46 5.85 12.76 -3.60
N GLY A 47 5.93 14.06 -3.84
CA GLY A 47 6.15 14.64 -5.16
C GLY A 47 4.95 14.57 -6.12
N SER A 48 3.91 13.80 -5.79
CA SER A 48 2.74 13.54 -6.64
C SER A 48 3.14 13.22 -8.06
N LEU A 49 3.75 12.04 -8.23
CA LEU A 49 4.13 11.53 -9.53
C LEU A 49 2.88 11.42 -10.43
N SER A 50 2.89 12.16 -11.53
CA SER A 50 1.85 12.12 -12.54
C SER A 50 2.35 11.38 -13.77
N LEU A 51 1.61 10.36 -14.20
CA LEU A 51 1.82 9.73 -15.50
C LEU A 51 1.34 10.62 -16.64
N ASP A 52 0.46 11.59 -16.36
CA ASP A 52 0.08 12.62 -17.33
C ASP A 52 1.01 13.83 -17.18
N ASN A 53 1.75 14.15 -18.25
CA ASN A 53 2.51 15.37 -18.39
C ASN A 53 1.84 16.29 -19.41
N GLN A 54 0.84 17.06 -18.95
CA GLN A 54 0.13 18.07 -19.76
C GLN A 54 -0.50 17.51 -21.05
N GLY A 55 -1.21 16.38 -20.94
CA GLY A 55 -1.84 15.69 -22.06
C GLY A 55 -0.92 14.69 -22.77
N ARG A 56 0.30 14.47 -22.26
CA ARG A 56 1.23 13.46 -22.76
C ARG A 56 1.49 12.43 -21.68
N TYR A 57 0.90 11.26 -21.84
CA TYR A 57 1.12 10.14 -20.92
C TYR A 57 2.57 9.64 -20.97
N ALA A 58 3.05 9.16 -19.83
CA ALA A 58 4.39 8.62 -19.66
C ALA A 58 4.58 7.36 -20.52
N THR A 59 5.75 7.25 -21.14
CA THR A 59 6.22 6.11 -21.92
C THR A 59 7.70 5.87 -21.56
N PRO A 60 8.34 4.78 -22.05
CA PRO A 60 9.78 4.61 -21.87
C PRO A 60 10.62 5.79 -22.40
N GLU A 61 10.12 6.52 -23.40
CA GLU A 61 10.78 7.67 -24.04
C GLU A 61 10.34 9.01 -23.43
N ASN A 62 9.21 9.04 -22.73
CA ASN A 62 8.66 10.24 -22.10
C ASN A 62 8.49 10.02 -20.59
N ALA A 63 9.39 10.60 -19.81
CA ALA A 63 9.36 10.46 -18.36
C ALA A 63 8.07 11.04 -17.75
N PRO A 64 7.59 10.46 -16.63
CA PRO A 64 6.49 11.05 -15.86
C PRO A 64 6.88 12.41 -15.26
N MET A 65 5.86 13.15 -14.84
CA MET A 65 5.97 14.48 -14.26
C MET A 65 5.93 14.42 -12.72
N TRP A 66 6.74 15.25 -12.07
CA TRP A 66 6.60 15.52 -10.63
C TRP A 66 5.91 16.87 -10.42
N VAL A 67 4.83 16.89 -9.63
CA VAL A 67 4.05 18.10 -9.35
C VAL A 67 4.64 18.88 -8.16
N SER A 68 5.32 18.20 -7.24
CA SER A 68 5.90 18.77 -6.02
C SER A 68 7.32 18.22 -5.78
N LYS A 69 8.10 18.92 -4.94
CA LYS A 69 9.37 18.41 -4.37
C LYS A 69 9.24 17.92 -2.92
N ASN A 70 8.04 18.01 -2.37
CA ASN A 70 7.73 17.73 -0.96
C ASN A 70 6.64 16.65 -0.86
N HIS A 71 6.21 16.37 0.37
CA HIS A 71 5.01 15.59 0.63
C HIS A 71 3.78 16.27 0.03
N THR A 72 2.78 15.46 -0.28
CA THR A 72 1.49 15.94 -0.77
C THR A 72 0.36 15.23 -0.02
N ALA A 73 -0.85 15.80 -0.11
CA ALA A 73 -2.00 15.34 0.66
C ALA A 73 -2.84 14.28 -0.08
N ASN A 74 -2.29 13.65 -1.12
CA ASN A 74 -2.98 12.56 -1.81
C ASN A 74 -3.21 11.41 -0.84
N ARG A 75 -4.32 10.70 -1.04
CA ARG A 75 -4.61 9.48 -0.29
C ARG A 75 -3.62 8.41 -0.70
N VAL A 76 -3.18 7.63 0.27
CA VAL A 76 -2.30 6.47 0.04
C VAL A 76 -3.08 5.18 0.16
N VAL A 77 -2.58 4.12 -0.45
CA VAL A 77 -3.27 2.84 -0.49
C VAL A 77 -2.88 1.99 0.71
N VAL A 78 -3.84 1.27 1.29
CA VAL A 78 -3.59 0.17 2.24
C VAL A 78 -3.95 -1.16 1.60
N PHE A 79 -2.98 -2.07 1.59
CA PHE A 79 -3.14 -3.47 1.21
C PHE A 79 -3.18 -4.32 2.47
N ALA A 80 -3.99 -5.37 2.48
CA ALA A 80 -4.01 -6.35 3.56
C ALA A 80 -4.22 -7.77 3.02
N SER A 81 -3.54 -8.75 3.61
CA SER A 81 -3.68 -10.18 3.29
C SER A 81 -3.69 -11.03 4.56
N GLY A 82 -4.53 -12.06 4.59
CA GLY A 82 -4.64 -13.01 5.70
C GLY A 82 -5.81 -12.73 6.65
N LEU A 83 -5.73 -13.31 7.85
CA LEU A 83 -6.81 -13.24 8.83
C LEU A 83 -7.06 -11.79 9.28
N GLY A 84 -8.32 -11.34 9.18
CA GLY A 84 -8.68 -9.96 9.52
C GLY A 84 -8.46 -8.91 8.42
N ALA A 85 -7.92 -9.28 7.25
CA ALA A 85 -7.66 -8.35 6.14
C ALA A 85 -8.91 -7.57 5.68
N HIS A 86 -10.11 -8.18 5.77
CA HIS A 86 -11.38 -7.54 5.43
C HIS A 86 -11.66 -6.25 6.23
N ARG A 87 -11.01 -6.05 7.38
CA ARG A 87 -11.12 -4.83 8.20
C ARG A 87 -10.41 -3.61 7.58
N PHE A 88 -9.55 -3.81 6.59
CA PHE A 88 -8.81 -2.76 5.87
C PHE A 88 -9.47 -2.37 4.54
N THR A 89 -10.75 -2.68 4.35
CA THR A 89 -11.54 -2.32 3.16
C THR A 89 -12.16 -0.92 3.28
N GLY A 90 -12.48 -0.26 2.17
CA GLY A 90 -13.06 1.09 2.19
C GLY A 90 -12.03 2.20 2.39
N THR A 91 -12.38 3.25 3.14
CA THR A 91 -11.51 4.41 3.39
C THR A 91 -11.31 4.59 4.89
N HIS A 92 -10.08 4.87 5.31
CA HIS A 92 -9.70 4.95 6.73
C HIS A 92 -8.85 6.18 7.03
N GLU A 93 -8.87 6.63 8.29
CA GLU A 93 -7.74 7.42 8.82
C GLU A 93 -6.56 6.49 9.11
N ASN A 94 -5.33 7.02 9.03
CA ASN A 94 -4.14 6.20 9.26
C ASN A 94 -4.06 5.64 10.69
N THR A 95 -4.60 6.38 11.66
CA THR A 95 -4.72 5.96 13.06
C THR A 95 -5.60 4.72 13.24
N ALA A 96 -6.49 4.42 12.28
CA ALA A 96 -7.30 3.21 12.30
C ALA A 96 -6.46 1.94 12.20
N ILE A 97 -5.27 1.98 11.57
CA ILE A 97 -4.36 0.82 11.49
C ILE A 97 -4.04 0.31 12.89
N PHE A 98 -3.63 1.21 13.79
CA PHE A 98 -3.32 0.86 15.17
C PHE A 98 -4.52 0.22 15.87
N ALA A 99 -5.69 0.84 15.77
CA ALA A 99 -6.89 0.36 16.43
C ALA A 99 -7.32 -1.02 15.92
N ILE A 100 -7.28 -1.24 14.60
CA ILE A 100 -7.62 -2.53 13.99
C ILE A 100 -6.63 -3.61 14.39
N ILE A 101 -5.32 -3.34 14.34
CA ILE A 101 -4.30 -4.32 14.73
C ILE A 101 -4.41 -4.65 16.23
N LYS A 102 -4.59 -3.64 17.10
CA LYS A 102 -4.79 -3.85 18.54
C LYS A 102 -5.97 -4.80 18.82
N ASP A 103 -7.11 -4.55 18.16
CA ASP A 103 -8.32 -5.36 18.26
C ASP A 103 -8.07 -6.82 17.81
N LEU A 104 -7.46 -7.00 16.64
CA LEU A 104 -7.16 -8.34 16.08
C LEU A 104 -6.19 -9.14 16.95
N MET A 105 -5.21 -8.47 17.56
CA MET A 105 -4.25 -9.10 18.47
C MET A 105 -4.82 -9.34 19.88
N ARG A 106 -6.04 -8.86 20.16
CA ARG A 106 -6.70 -8.96 21.48
C ARG A 106 -5.84 -8.37 22.61
N PHE A 107 -5.13 -7.28 22.32
CA PHE A 107 -4.40 -6.55 23.34
C PHE A 107 -5.35 -5.62 24.11
N GLU A 108 -5.33 -5.71 25.45
CA GLU A 108 -6.11 -4.84 26.34
C GLU A 108 -5.55 -3.41 26.41
#